data_AF-A0A4Y2GEE4-F1
#
_entry.id   AF-A0A4Y2GEE4-F1
#
_cell.length_a   1.000
_cell.length_b   1.000
_cell.length_c   1.000
_cell.angle_alpha   90.00
_cell.angle_beta   90.00
_cell.angle_gamma   90.00
#
_symmetry.space_group_name_H-M   'P 1'
#
loop_
_entity.id
_entity.type
_entity.pdbx_description
1 polymer ?
#
loop_
_entity_poly.entity_id
_entity_poly.type
_entity_poly.pdbx_seq_one_letter_code
_entity_poly.pdbx_strand_id
1 'polypeptide(L)'
;MTLSLKDWALLVKRFYKNGDCVAIALKKFRTLKGLRSGSGPMTAFGLKTMIDKFEESGSFDVKCDRRRKAIASTSVENVATALEEASSSALGTCSARGISRTSDMPVNTVHKILRNILQCYPFKIKYVQALVPADLPKREAFALQFLARMEVVNA
;
A
#
# COMPACT_ATOMS: atom_id res chain seq x y z
N MET A 1 -0.01 13.35 -24.09
CA MET A 1 1.39 12.92 -23.84
C MET A 1 1.83 13.48 -22.50
N THR A 2 2.23 12.60 -21.57
CA THR A 2 2.85 12.98 -20.29
C THR A 2 4.36 13.10 -20.49
N LEU A 3 4.99 14.12 -19.90
CA LEU A 3 6.46 14.29 -19.98
C LEU A 3 7.15 13.39 -18.96
N SER A 4 8.22 12.70 -19.39
CA SER A 4 9.01 11.85 -18.50
C SER A 4 9.91 12.69 -17.60
N LEU A 5 10.26 12.24 -16.39
CA LEU A 5 11.14 12.97 -15.45
C LEU A 5 12.44 13.49 -16.10
N LYS A 6 13.01 12.73 -17.04
CA LYS A 6 14.18 13.15 -17.83
C LYS A 6 13.90 14.40 -18.67
N ASP A 7 12.70 14.52 -19.21
CA ASP A 7 12.26 15.68 -19.99
C ASP A 7 12.05 16.91 -19.10
N TRP A 8 11.56 16.74 -17.86
CA TRP A 8 11.42 17.81 -16.87
C TRP A 8 12.79 18.38 -16.48
N ALA A 9 13.74 17.51 -16.13
CA ALA A 9 15.11 17.92 -15.82
C ALA A 9 15.78 18.65 -17.01
N LEU A 10 15.53 18.19 -18.24
CA LEU A 10 16.03 18.85 -19.45
C LEU A 10 15.45 20.26 -19.64
N LEU A 11 14.17 20.44 -19.34
CA LEU A 11 13.49 21.75 -19.42
C LEU A 11 14.06 22.74 -18.44
N VAL A 12 14.20 22.35 -17.17
CA VAL A 12 14.77 23.23 -16.13
C VAL A 12 16.24 23.56 -16.40
N LYS A 13 17.03 22.57 -16.84
CA LYS A 13 18.42 22.82 -17.27
C LYS A 13 18.48 23.84 -18.41
N ARG A 14 17.52 23.83 -19.33
CA ARG A 14 17.45 24.80 -20.43
C ARG A 14 16.94 26.16 -19.98
N PHE A 15 16.07 26.22 -18.99
CA PHE A 15 15.59 27.48 -18.43
C PHE A 15 16.75 28.32 -17.89
N TYR A 16 17.50 27.77 -16.93
CA TYR A 16 18.63 28.48 -16.32
C TYR A 16 19.77 28.78 -17.31
N LYS A 17 20.03 27.88 -18.28
CA LYS A 17 21.05 28.13 -19.32
C LYS A 17 20.70 29.26 -20.29
N ASN A 18 19.44 29.69 -20.36
CA ASN A 18 18.99 30.73 -21.29
C ASN A 18 18.54 32.00 -20.56
N GLY A 19 19.05 32.25 -19.34
CA GLY A 19 18.75 33.46 -18.56
C GLY A 19 17.28 33.56 -18.18
N ASP A 20 16.70 32.46 -17.72
CA ASP A 20 15.36 32.41 -17.14
C ASP A 20 14.22 32.81 -18.10
N CYS A 21 14.48 32.68 -19.41
CA CYS A 21 13.47 32.92 -20.43
C CYS A 21 12.71 31.63 -20.78
N VAL A 22 11.47 31.53 -20.28
CA VAL A 22 10.53 30.42 -20.54
C VAL A 22 10.34 30.16 -22.04
N ALA A 23 10.18 31.21 -22.84
CA ALA A 23 9.93 31.10 -24.28
C ALA A 23 11.12 30.49 -25.03
N ILE A 24 12.34 30.93 -24.71
CA ILE A 24 13.57 30.42 -25.33
C ILE A 24 13.81 28.97 -24.89
N ALA A 25 13.60 28.67 -23.60
CA ALA A 25 13.76 27.31 -23.07
C ALA A 25 12.81 26.33 -23.75
N LEU A 26 11.52 26.68 -23.89
CA LEU A 26 10.53 25.87 -24.60
C LEU A 26 10.83 25.72 -26.08
N LYS A 27 11.21 26.82 -26.76
CA LYS A 27 11.56 26.78 -28.19
C LYS A 27 12.71 25.81 -28.42
N LYS A 28 13.80 25.95 -27.66
CA LYS A 28 14.93 25.03 -27.76
C LYS A 28 14.51 23.60 -27.43
N PHE A 29 13.74 23.38 -26.36
CA PHE A 29 13.28 22.03 -25.96
C PHE A 29 12.51 21.34 -27.09
N ARG A 30 11.57 22.05 -27.71
CA ARG A 30 10.80 21.54 -28.86
C ARG A 30 11.70 21.19 -30.04
N THR A 31 12.69 22.03 -30.35
CA THR A 31 13.70 21.73 -31.39
C THR A 31 14.46 20.44 -31.09
N LEU A 32 14.90 20.23 -29.85
CA LEU A 32 15.60 18.99 -29.49
C LEU A 32 14.70 17.76 -29.60
N LYS A 33 13.43 17.89 -29.25
CA LYS A 33 12.46 16.78 -29.28
C LYS A 33 11.76 16.59 -30.63
N GLY A 34 12.08 17.41 -31.65
CA GLY A 34 11.41 17.35 -32.95
C GLY A 34 9.91 17.69 -32.90
N LEU A 35 9.46 18.45 -31.90
CA LEU A 35 8.05 18.78 -31.71
C LEU A 35 7.65 19.96 -32.61
N ARG A 36 6.47 19.87 -33.23
CA ARG A 36 5.91 20.94 -34.07
C ARG A 36 5.68 22.22 -33.24
N SER A 37 6.06 23.37 -33.80
CA SER A 37 5.83 24.69 -33.17
C SER A 37 4.36 24.89 -32.83
N GLY A 38 4.06 25.23 -31.57
CA GLY A 38 2.70 25.38 -31.05
C GLY A 38 2.00 24.09 -30.62
N SER A 39 2.57 22.92 -30.93
CA SER A 39 2.04 21.62 -30.56
C SER A 39 3.00 20.90 -29.60
N GLY A 40 2.60 20.79 -28.34
CA GLY A 40 3.35 20.03 -27.35
C GLY A 40 2.65 20.01 -25.99
N PRO A 41 3.02 19.07 -25.12
CA PRO A 41 2.37 18.89 -23.82
C PRO A 41 2.67 20.03 -22.84
N MET A 42 3.59 20.94 -23.17
CA MET A 42 4.04 22.02 -22.29
C MET A 42 3.70 23.40 -22.84
N THR A 43 2.96 24.17 -22.04
CA THR A 43 2.67 25.58 -22.25
C THR A 43 3.68 26.46 -21.49
N ALA A 44 3.78 27.74 -21.85
CA ALA A 44 4.64 28.69 -21.13
C ALA A 44 4.21 28.81 -19.66
N PHE A 45 2.90 28.88 -19.42
CA PHE A 45 2.34 28.86 -18.07
C PHE A 45 2.70 27.58 -17.31
N GLY A 46 2.54 26.40 -17.93
CA GLY A 46 2.88 25.13 -17.30
C GLY A 46 4.36 24.99 -16.94
N LEU A 47 5.27 25.51 -17.78
CA LEU A 47 6.69 25.54 -17.46
C LEU A 47 6.99 26.50 -16.29
N LYS A 48 6.37 27.69 -16.25
CA LYS A 48 6.53 28.62 -15.14
C LYS A 48 6.08 28.01 -13.81
N THR A 49 4.86 27.48 -13.75
CA THR A 49 4.32 26.84 -12.54
C THR A 49 5.19 25.68 -12.04
N MET A 50 5.84 24.96 -12.95
CA MET A 50 6.76 23.90 -12.60
C MET A 50 8.07 24.42 -12.02
N ILE A 51 8.64 25.48 -12.60
CA ILE A 51 9.85 26.11 -12.09
C ILE A 51 9.57 26.66 -10.70
N ASP A 52 8.43 27.33 -10.50
CA ASP A 52 8.01 27.83 -9.19
C ASP A 52 7.97 26.69 -8.15
N LYS A 53 7.37 25.54 -8.50
CA LYS A 53 7.34 24.33 -7.64
C LYS A 53 8.73 23.75 -7.39
N PHE A 54 9.59 23.77 -8.40
CA PHE A 54 10.96 23.26 -8.27
C PHE A 54 11.81 24.17 -7.38
N GLU A 55 11.68 25.49 -7.49
CA GLU A 55 12.35 26.46 -6.62
C GLU A 55 11.83 26.37 -5.18
N GLU A 56 10.54 26.12 -5.00
CA GLU A 56 9.92 25.96 -3.67
C GLU A 56 10.32 24.63 -2.99
N SER A 57 10.38 23.52 -3.74
CA SER A 57 10.53 22.17 -3.17
C SER A 57 11.86 21.48 -3.46
N GLY A 58 12.69 22.02 -4.34
CA GLY A 58 13.93 21.41 -4.83
C GLY A 58 13.72 20.10 -5.61
N SER A 59 12.47 19.73 -5.93
CA SER A 59 12.12 18.40 -6.41
C SER A 59 11.12 18.46 -7.58
N PHE A 60 11.26 17.50 -8.51
CA PHE A 60 10.27 17.23 -9.57
C PHE A 60 9.26 16.15 -9.17
N ASP A 61 9.33 15.68 -7.92
CA ASP A 61 8.41 14.65 -7.47
C ASP A 61 6.97 15.17 -7.52
N VAL A 62 6.09 14.34 -8.05
CA VAL A 62 4.67 14.64 -8.07
C VAL A 62 4.21 14.47 -6.62
N LYS A 63 4.12 15.58 -5.88
CA LYS A 63 3.42 15.59 -4.60
C LYS A 63 2.12 14.83 -4.80
N CYS A 64 1.91 13.77 -4.01
CA CYS A 64 0.77 12.88 -4.17
C CYS A 64 -0.52 13.72 -4.08
N ASP A 65 -1.12 14.04 -5.22
CA ASP A 65 -2.29 14.92 -5.31
C ASP A 65 -3.40 14.33 -4.46
N ARG A 66 -3.87 15.04 -3.42
CA ARG A 66 -5.15 14.88 -2.67
C ARG A 66 -5.72 13.46 -2.57
N ARG A 67 -4.87 12.43 -2.64
CA ARG A 67 -5.25 11.02 -2.67
C ARG A 67 -5.47 10.60 -1.24
N ARG A 68 -6.29 9.56 -1.07
CA ARG A 68 -6.52 8.98 0.26
C ARG A 68 -5.14 8.71 0.88
N LYS A 69 -4.91 9.31 2.05
CA LYS A 69 -3.66 9.14 2.79
C LYS A 69 -3.37 7.65 2.92
N ALA A 70 -2.12 7.28 2.66
CA ALA A 70 -1.67 5.93 2.95
C ALA A 70 -1.94 5.63 4.43
N ILE A 71 -2.33 4.39 4.72
CA ILE A 71 -2.48 3.94 6.10
C ILE A 71 -1.09 3.92 6.71
N ALA A 72 -0.90 4.59 7.84
CA ALA A 72 0.39 4.65 8.50
C ALA A 72 0.81 3.25 8.97
N SER A 73 2.09 2.90 8.85
CA SER A 73 2.61 1.60 9.31
C SER A 73 2.32 1.36 10.79
N THR A 74 2.46 2.40 11.61
CA THR A 74 2.11 2.37 13.04
C THR A 74 0.67 1.95 13.30
N SER A 75 -0.28 2.40 12.47
CA SER A 75 -1.68 2.01 12.60
C SER A 75 -1.94 0.55 12.18
N VAL A 76 -1.13 0.01 11.26
CA VAL A 76 -1.19 -1.41 10.89
C VAL A 76 -0.68 -2.27 12.04
N GLU A 77 0.44 -1.88 12.64
CA GLU A 77 1.05 -2.57 13.78
C GLU A 77 0.09 -2.61 14.99
N ASN A 78 -0.52 -1.49 15.34
CA ASN A 78 -1.49 -1.42 16.44
C ASN A 78 -2.72 -2.32 16.24
N VAL A 79 -3.17 -2.49 14.98
CA VAL A 79 -4.28 -3.39 14.66
C VAL A 79 -3.84 -4.85 14.71
N ALA A 80 -2.60 -5.15 14.32
CA ALA A 80 -2.05 -6.50 14.38
C ALA A 80 -1.83 -6.95 15.84
N THR A 81 -1.30 -6.08 16.71
CA THR A 81 -1.13 -6.41 18.13
C THR A 81 -2.46 -6.62 18.83
N ALA A 82 -3.43 -5.72 18.61
CA ALA A 82 -4.77 -5.87 19.16
C ALA A 82 -5.49 -7.14 18.64
N LEU A 83 -5.20 -7.56 17.41
CA LEU A 83 -5.72 -8.81 16.85
C LEU A 83 -5.15 -10.03 17.58
N GLU A 84 -3.84 -10.07 17.80
CA GLU A 84 -3.16 -11.16 18.52
C GLU A 84 -3.63 -11.27 19.98
N GLU A 85 -3.68 -10.14 20.69
CA GLU A 85 -4.18 -10.08 22.07
C GLU A 85 -5.64 -10.56 22.17
N ALA A 86 -6.50 -10.11 21.26
CA ALA A 86 -7.90 -10.52 21.23
C ALA A 86 -8.07 -12.00 20.87
N SER A 87 -7.22 -12.53 19.97
CA SER A 87 -7.27 -13.94 19.55
C SER A 87 -6.74 -14.88 20.63
N SER A 88 -5.85 -14.39 21.49
CA SER A 88 -5.33 -15.11 22.66
C SER A 88 -6.33 -15.20 23.83
N SER A 89 -7.50 -14.56 23.72
CA SER A 89 -8.53 -14.61 24.75
C SER A 89 -9.24 -15.97 24.79
N ALA A 90 -9.82 -16.31 25.95
CA ALA A 90 -10.48 -17.60 26.21
C ALA A 90 -11.57 -17.99 25.20
N LEU A 91 -12.15 -17.01 24.50
CA LEU A 91 -13.18 -17.23 23.48
C LEU A 91 -12.61 -17.45 22.07
N GLY A 92 -11.33 -17.13 21.82
CA GLY A 92 -10.68 -17.26 20.51
C GLY A 92 -11.34 -16.44 19.40
N THR A 93 -12.29 -15.56 19.73
CA THR A 93 -13.05 -14.75 18.78
C THR A 93 -12.67 -13.30 18.90
N CYS A 94 -12.11 -12.73 17.84
CA CYS A 94 -11.87 -11.30 17.71
C CYS A 94 -12.92 -10.67 16.78
N SER A 95 -13.36 -9.44 17.09
CA SER A 95 -14.26 -8.69 16.21
C SER A 95 -13.60 -7.39 15.76
N ALA A 96 -13.81 -7.01 14.50
CA ALA A 96 -13.30 -5.73 13.97
C ALA A 96 -13.80 -4.53 14.79
N ARG A 97 -14.99 -4.64 15.39
CA ARG A 97 -15.55 -3.61 16.28
C ARG A 97 -14.85 -3.59 17.65
N GLY A 98 -14.45 -4.75 18.18
CA GLY A 98 -13.62 -4.84 19.39
C GLY A 98 -12.25 -4.21 19.18
N ILE A 99 -11.57 -4.58 18.09
CA ILE A 99 -10.26 -4.03 17.72
C ILE A 99 -10.35 -2.51 17.47
N SER A 100 -11.43 -2.03 16.87
CA SER A 100 -11.68 -0.60 16.68
C SER A 100 -11.76 0.18 17.99
N ARG A 101 -12.31 -0.40 19.06
CA ARG A 101 -12.38 0.22 20.39
C ARG A 101 -11.02 0.26 21.08
N THR A 102 -10.21 -0.78 20.94
CA THR A 102 -8.87 -0.84 21.57
C THR A 102 -7.84 0.02 20.85
N SER A 103 -7.92 0.09 19.51
CA SER A 103 -7.00 0.88 18.68
C SER A 103 -7.44 2.34 18.48
N ASP A 104 -8.61 2.73 19.00
CA ASP A 104 -9.24 4.04 18.78
C ASP A 104 -9.29 4.43 17.28
N MET A 105 -9.69 3.47 16.44
CA MET A 105 -9.77 3.64 14.99
C MET A 105 -11.18 3.39 14.47
N PRO A 106 -11.60 4.05 13.36
CA PRO A 106 -12.86 3.72 12.71
C PRO A 106 -12.89 2.25 12.27
N VAL A 107 -14.01 1.57 12.51
CA VAL A 107 -14.23 0.15 12.15
C VAL A 107 -13.89 -0.13 10.68
N ASN A 108 -14.18 0.82 9.77
CA ASN A 108 -13.88 0.66 8.34
C ASN A 108 -12.37 0.64 8.05
N THR A 109 -11.57 1.39 8.83
CA THR A 109 -10.12 1.40 8.70
C THR A 109 -9.54 0.08 9.21
N VAL A 110 -10.00 -0.39 10.36
CA VAL A 110 -9.64 -1.72 10.90
C VAL A 110 -9.98 -2.81 9.89
N HIS A 111 -11.17 -2.77 9.29
CA HIS A 111 -11.57 -3.74 8.27
C HIS A 111 -10.64 -3.73 7.04
N LYS A 112 -10.24 -2.56 6.56
CA LYS A 112 -9.29 -2.44 5.44
C LYS A 112 -7.91 -2.98 5.81
N ILE A 113 -7.43 -2.69 7.02
CA ILE A 113 -6.14 -3.20 7.50
C ILE A 113 -6.19 -4.73 7.57
N LEU A 114 -7.20 -5.28 8.24
CA LEU A 114 -7.38 -6.74 8.38
C LEU A 114 -7.46 -7.42 7.01
N ARG A 115 -8.29 -6.93 6.08
CA ARG A 115 -8.56 -7.61 4.81
C ARG A 115 -7.50 -7.35 3.73
N ASN A 116 -7.11 -6.09 3.53
CA ASN A 116 -6.30 -5.70 2.38
C ASN A 116 -4.80 -5.70 2.68
N ILE A 117 -4.41 -5.53 3.95
CA ILE A 117 -3.00 -5.47 4.35
C ILE A 117 -2.58 -6.78 5.02
N LEU A 118 -3.28 -7.19 6.08
CA LEU A 118 -2.96 -8.39 6.86
C LEU A 118 -3.53 -9.68 6.25
N GLN A 119 -4.41 -9.58 5.25
CA GLN A 119 -5.06 -10.72 4.59
C GLN A 119 -5.81 -11.67 5.54
N CYS A 120 -6.30 -11.12 6.67
CA CYS A 120 -7.14 -11.83 7.62
C CYS A 120 -8.59 -11.81 7.14
N TYR A 121 -9.01 -12.90 6.49
CA TYR A 121 -10.38 -13.05 6.04
C TYR A 121 -11.25 -13.70 7.11
N PRO A 122 -12.47 -13.18 7.36
CA PRO A 122 -13.40 -13.83 8.27
C PRO A 122 -13.80 -15.19 7.68
N PHE A 123 -13.47 -16.26 8.38
CA PHE A 123 -13.88 -17.61 8.05
C PHE A 123 -14.66 -18.20 9.23
N LYS A 124 -15.72 -18.95 8.93
CA LYS A 124 -16.55 -19.59 9.94
C LYS A 124 -16.23 -21.08 9.96
N ILE A 125 -15.44 -21.52 10.93
CA ILE A 125 -15.34 -22.96 11.22
C ILE A 125 -16.65 -23.37 11.87
N LYS A 126 -17.38 -24.31 11.24
CA LYS A 126 -18.50 -24.98 11.88
C LYS A 126 -17.96 -26.21 12.59
N TYR A 127 -18.21 -26.26 13.89
CA TYR A 127 -17.89 -27.43 14.67
C TYR A 127 -19.08 -28.39 14.67
N VAL A 128 -18.88 -29.62 14.19
CA VAL A 128 -19.95 -30.60 14.02
C VAL A 128 -20.36 -31.23 15.36
N GLN A 129 -19.41 -31.42 16.28
CA GLN A 129 -19.65 -32.04 17.59
C GLN A 129 -18.68 -31.50 18.64
N ALA A 130 -19.18 -31.12 19.82
CA ALA A 130 -18.36 -30.75 20.97
C ALA A 130 -17.44 -31.88 21.44
N LEU A 131 -16.12 -31.67 21.47
CA LEU A 131 -15.16 -32.61 22.05
C LEU A 131 -15.31 -32.61 23.56
N VAL A 132 -15.59 -33.77 24.12
CA VAL A 132 -15.48 -34.00 25.56
C VAL A 132 -13.99 -34.18 25.88
N PRO A 133 -13.49 -33.75 27.06
CA PRO A 133 -12.09 -33.94 27.43
C PRO A 133 -11.59 -35.39 27.30
N ALA A 134 -12.48 -36.37 27.50
CA ALA A 134 -12.20 -37.80 27.33
C ALA A 134 -12.00 -38.24 25.87
N ASP A 135 -12.43 -37.45 24.88
CA ASP A 135 -12.29 -37.74 23.46
C ASP A 135 -10.90 -37.40 22.92
N LEU A 136 -10.22 -36.41 23.53
CA LEU A 136 -8.88 -35.98 23.14
C LEU A 136 -7.87 -37.15 23.12
N PRO A 137 -7.66 -37.90 24.22
CA PRO A 137 -6.68 -38.99 24.21
C PRO A 137 -7.08 -40.14 23.28
N LYS A 138 -8.38 -40.40 23.10
CA LYS A 138 -8.88 -41.44 22.19
C LYS A 138 -8.58 -41.11 20.73
N ARG A 139 -8.81 -39.85 20.33
CA ARG A 139 -8.55 -39.38 18.97
C ARG A 139 -7.04 -39.28 18.69
N GLU A 140 -6.27 -38.84 19.67
CA GLU A 140 -4.80 -38.79 19.57
C GLU A 140 -4.22 -40.20 19.39
N ALA A 141 -4.62 -41.17 20.22
CA ALA A 141 -4.19 -42.55 20.10
C ALA A 141 -4.56 -43.16 18.73
N PHE A 142 -5.78 -42.90 18.24
CA PHE A 142 -6.21 -43.34 16.92
C PHE A 142 -5.36 -42.73 15.79
N ALA A 143 -5.08 -41.42 15.85
CA ALA A 143 -4.25 -40.74 14.85
C ALA A 143 -2.81 -41.29 14.84
N LEU A 144 -2.22 -41.52 16.02
CA LEU A 144 -0.88 -42.09 16.16
C LEU A 144 -0.81 -43.52 15.63
N GLN A 145 -1.82 -44.35 15.91
CA GLN A 145 -1.89 -45.71 15.40
C GLN A 145 -2.00 -45.74 13.87
N PHE A 146 -2.76 -44.80 13.27
CA PHE A 146 -2.87 -44.68 11.82
C PHE A 146 -1.57 -44.17 11.19
N LEU A 147 -0.95 -43.14 11.78
CA LEU A 147 0.32 -42.57 11.32
C LEU A 147 1.43 -43.63 11.27
N ALA A 148 1.53 -44.49 12.30
CA ALA A 148 2.51 -45.57 12.35
C ALA A 148 2.32 -46.65 11.27
N ARG A 149 1.12 -46.74 10.68
CA ARG A 149 0.79 -47.68 9.60
C ARG A 149 0.87 -47.06 8.21
N MET A 150 0.98 -45.74 8.10
CA MET A 150 1.21 -45.11 6.81
C MET A 150 2.65 -45.34 6.37
N GLU A 151 2.85 -46.08 5.29
CA GLU A 151 4.13 -46.08 4.59
C GLU A 151 4.31 -44.70 3.93
N VAL A 152 5.19 -43.88 4.51
CA VAL A 152 5.62 -42.64 3.87
C VAL A 152 6.51 -43.05 2.71
N VAL A 153 5.94 -43.10 1.50
CA VAL A 153 6.76 -43.10 0.28
C VAL A 153 7.45 -41.74 0.24
N ASN A 154 8.68 -41.69 0.75
CA ASN A 154 9.55 -40.54 0.62
C ASN A 154 9.83 -40.35 -0.88
N ALA A 155 9.30 -39.27 -1.44
CA ALA A 155 9.61 -38.83 -2.80
C ALA A 155 11.00 -38.21 -2.88
#